data_AF-A0A151EXF2-F1
#
_entry.id   AF-A0A151EXF2-F1
#
_cell.length_a   1.000
_cell.length_b   1.000
_cell.length_c   1.000
_cell.angle_alpha   90.00
_cell.angle_beta   90.00
_cell.angle_gamma   90.00
#
_symmetry.space_group_name_H-M   'P 1'
#
loop_
_entity.id
_entity.type
_entity.pdbx_description
1 polymer ?
#
loop_
_entity_poly.entity_id
_entity_poly.type
_entity_poly.pdbx_seq_one_letter_code
_entity_poly.pdbx_strand_id
1 'polypeptide(L)'
;MKMSIVDTIQHMSVIAVLVFCISYSYFSSGLNDIILMVFLWVSAVIFLYIPNLLISARFSGRDLEDTKKISILGSWTWVTWSLHRYFEDELLMSLSIVLFIVLIVASFFTRYNSEKDILEMRKGMNKQPI
;
A
#
# COMPACT_ATOMS: atom_id res chain seq x y z
N MET A 1 -9.07 -22.06 -4.27
CA MET A 1 -8.19 -21.02 -4.85
C MET A 1 -7.03 -20.83 -3.87
N LYS A 2 -5.77 -21.09 -4.28
CA LYS A 2 -4.61 -20.85 -3.40
C LYS A 2 -4.42 -19.34 -3.26
N MET A 3 -4.49 -18.85 -2.03
CA MET A 3 -4.31 -17.43 -1.71
C MET A 3 -2.83 -17.07 -1.89
N SER A 4 -2.52 -15.95 -2.53
CA SER A 4 -1.13 -15.50 -2.65
C SER A 4 -0.59 -15.08 -1.27
N ILE A 5 0.73 -15.18 -1.08
CA ILE A 5 1.40 -14.67 0.13
C ILE A 5 1.12 -13.17 0.27
N VAL A 6 1.10 -12.43 -0.84
CA VAL A 6 0.83 -10.99 -0.82
C VAL A 6 -0.60 -10.66 -0.43
N ASP A 7 -1.57 -11.47 -0.86
CA ASP A 7 -2.96 -11.33 -0.39
C ASP A 7 -3.02 -11.52 1.13
N THR A 8 -2.34 -12.55 1.63
CA THR A 8 -2.27 -12.82 3.07
C THR A 8 -1.67 -11.65 3.84
N ILE A 9 -0.56 -11.07 3.35
CA ILE A 9 0.08 -9.89 3.96
C ILE A 9 -0.85 -8.67 3.90
N GLN A 10 -1.58 -8.47 2.82
CA GLN A 10 -2.55 -7.39 2.68
C GLN A 10 -3.68 -7.52 3.72
N HIS A 11 -4.25 -8.71 3.90
CA HIS A 11 -5.25 -8.98 4.94
C HIS A 11 -4.70 -8.79 6.35
N MET A 12 -3.49 -9.27 6.62
CA MET A 12 -2.83 -9.05 7.92
C MET A 12 -2.53 -7.56 8.16
N SER A 13 -2.22 -6.80 7.11
CA SER A 13 -2.00 -5.36 7.20
C SER A 13 -3.27 -4.61 7.58
N VAL A 14 -4.44 -5.03 7.07
CA VAL A 14 -5.73 -4.46 7.50
C VAL A 14 -5.92 -4.59 9.02
N ILE A 15 -5.64 -5.78 9.55
CA ILE A 15 -5.78 -6.06 10.98
C ILE A 15 -4.72 -5.28 11.77
N ALA A 16 -3.48 -5.26 11.31
CA ALA A 16 -2.39 -4.55 11.95
C ALA A 16 -2.64 -3.04 12.02
N VAL A 17 -3.17 -2.44 10.95
CA VAL A 17 -3.55 -1.02 10.94
C VAL A 17 -4.68 -0.75 11.95
N LEU A 18 -5.69 -1.62 12.04
CA LEU A 18 -6.76 -1.47 13.03
C LEU A 18 -6.20 -1.49 14.46
N VAL A 19 -5.41 -2.52 14.77
CA VAL A 19 -4.78 -2.68 16.07
C VAL A 19 -3.89 -1.48 16.38
N PHE A 20 -3.13 -0.99 15.40
CA PHE A 20 -2.28 0.18 15.55
C PHE A 20 -3.08 1.44 15.86
N CYS A 21 -4.12 1.74 15.08
CA CYS A 21 -4.97 2.91 15.31
C CYS A 21 -5.64 2.88 16.71
N ILE A 22 -6.20 1.73 17.11
CA ILE A 22 -6.84 1.59 18.43
C ILE A 22 -5.81 1.70 19.55
N SER A 23 -4.69 0.98 19.44
CA SER A 23 -3.66 0.98 20.48
C SER A 23 -3.02 2.35 20.62
N TYR A 24 -2.71 3.02 19.51
CA TYR A 24 -2.10 4.35 19.53
C TYR A 24 -3.03 5.39 20.16
N SER A 25 -4.33 5.40 19.80
CA SER A 25 -5.29 6.28 20.47
C SER A 25 -5.42 5.98 21.95
N TYR A 26 -5.47 4.71 22.35
CA TYR A 26 -5.52 4.33 23.76
C TYR A 26 -4.33 4.88 24.56
N PHE A 27 -3.12 4.83 23.98
CA PHE A 27 -1.91 5.35 24.63
C PHE A 27 -1.77 6.88 24.57
N SER A 28 -2.22 7.53 23.50
CA SER A 28 -2.00 8.97 23.28
C SER A 28 -3.09 9.84 23.90
N SER A 29 -4.37 9.48 23.74
CA SER A 29 -5.52 10.29 24.18
C SER A 29 -6.60 9.50 24.93
N GLY A 30 -6.36 8.22 25.22
CA GLY A 30 -7.33 7.33 25.87
C GLY A 30 -8.43 6.84 24.92
N LEU A 31 -9.59 6.50 25.47
CA LEU A 31 -10.70 5.91 24.69
C LEU A 31 -11.55 6.94 23.91
N ASN A 32 -11.30 8.24 24.09
CA ASN A 32 -12.18 9.29 23.57
C ASN A 32 -12.18 9.39 22.03
N ASP A 33 -11.10 8.95 21.37
CA ASP A 33 -10.92 9.10 19.93
C ASP A 33 -11.09 7.80 19.12
N ILE A 34 -11.59 6.73 19.74
CA ILE A 34 -11.72 5.41 19.06
C ILE A 34 -12.56 5.52 17.78
N ILE A 35 -13.65 6.29 17.79
CA ILE A 35 -14.52 6.44 16.62
C ILE A 35 -13.74 7.04 15.45
N LEU A 36 -12.93 8.07 15.71
CA LEU A 36 -12.08 8.69 14.70
C LEU A 36 -11.03 7.69 14.18
N MET A 37 -10.45 6.89 15.06
CA MET A 37 -9.49 5.84 14.67
C MET A 37 -10.10 4.75 13.80
N VAL A 38 -11.36 4.38 14.06
CA VAL A 38 -12.11 3.46 13.20
C VAL A 38 -12.35 4.09 11.83
N PHE A 39 -12.73 5.37 11.75
CA PHE A 39 -12.86 6.07 10.47
C PHE A 39 -11.53 6.12 9.71
N LEU A 40 -10.44 6.42 10.40
CA LEU A 40 -9.11 6.41 9.80
C LEU A 40 -8.75 5.01 9.26
N TRP A 41 -9.03 3.96 10.03
CA TRP A 41 -8.84 2.58 9.58
C TRP A 41 -9.70 2.24 8.35
N VAL A 42 -10.99 2.59 8.33
CA VAL A 42 -11.85 2.37 7.15
C VAL A 42 -11.28 3.07 5.93
N SER A 43 -10.79 4.31 6.07
CA SER A 43 -10.14 5.01 4.96
C SER A 43 -8.88 4.28 4.46
N ALA A 44 -8.06 3.74 5.38
CA ALA A 44 -6.87 2.97 5.05
C ALA A 44 -7.20 1.64 4.34
N VAL A 45 -8.31 0.99 4.70
CA VAL A 45 -8.82 -0.21 4.02
C VAL A 45 -9.13 0.09 2.56
N ILE A 46 -9.73 1.24 2.24
CA ILE A 46 -9.97 1.64 0.86
C ILE A 46 -8.64 1.68 0.10
N PHE A 47 -7.63 2.36 0.62
CA PHE A 47 -6.30 2.40 0.01
C PHE A 47 -5.68 1.01 -0.17
N LEU A 48 -5.78 0.14 0.84
CA LEU A 48 -5.27 -1.23 0.77
C LEU A 48 -5.89 -2.03 -0.38
N TYR A 49 -7.21 -1.90 -0.60
CA TYR A 49 -7.94 -2.72 -1.58
C TYR A 49 -8.17 -2.06 -2.95
N ILE A 50 -7.78 -0.81 -3.15
CA ILE A 50 -7.80 -0.17 -4.48
C ILE A 50 -7.19 -1.08 -5.56
N PRO A 51 -6.02 -1.75 -5.38
CA PRO A 51 -5.47 -2.64 -6.40
C PRO A 51 -6.37 -3.82 -6.74
N ASN A 52 -7.14 -4.32 -5.77
CA ASN A 52 -8.07 -5.43 -5.95
C ASN A 52 -9.35 -4.96 -6.67
N LEU A 53 -9.65 -3.66 -6.65
CA LEU A 53 -10.74 -3.05 -7.40
C LEU A 53 -10.31 -2.61 -8.81
N LEU A 54 -9.05 -2.21 -8.96
CA LEU A 54 -8.42 -1.82 -10.23
C LEU A 54 -8.00 -3.02 -11.10
N ILE A 55 -8.62 -4.19 -10.91
CA ILE A 55 -8.49 -5.35 -11.80
C ILE A 55 -9.12 -4.99 -13.15
N SER A 56 -8.43 -4.14 -13.91
CA SER A 56 -8.67 -3.99 -15.34
C SER A 56 -7.98 -5.15 -16.04
N ALA A 57 -8.60 -5.66 -17.10
CA ALA A 57 -8.16 -6.82 -17.88
C ALA A 57 -6.76 -6.69 -18.53
N ARG A 58 -6.01 -5.63 -18.23
CA ARG A 58 -4.67 -5.34 -18.77
C ARG A 58 -3.51 -5.60 -17.80
N PHE A 59 -3.76 -5.83 -16.52
CA PHE A 59 -2.69 -6.08 -15.56
C PHE A 59 -2.24 -7.55 -15.60
N SER A 60 -0.94 -7.77 -15.80
CA SER A 60 -0.36 -9.10 -15.61
C SER A 60 -0.44 -9.49 -14.12
N GLY A 61 -0.42 -10.79 -13.81
CA GLY A 61 -0.46 -11.25 -12.42
C GLY A 61 0.67 -10.69 -11.54
N ARG A 62 1.83 -10.37 -12.15
CA ARG A 62 2.98 -9.74 -11.49
C ARG A 62 2.72 -8.26 -11.19
N ASP A 63 2.21 -7.51 -12.16
CA ASP A 63 1.91 -6.08 -11.96
C ASP A 63 0.85 -5.88 -10.86
N LEU A 64 -0.14 -6.80 -10.79
CA LEU A 64 -1.14 -6.78 -9.73
C LEU A 64 -0.51 -7.01 -8.35
N GLU A 65 0.44 -7.93 -8.25
CA GLU A 65 1.13 -8.24 -7.00
C GLU A 65 1.98 -7.05 -6.51
N ASP A 66 2.71 -6.39 -7.41
CA ASP A 66 3.52 -5.23 -7.05
C ASP A 66 2.65 -4.02 -6.70
N THR A 67 1.52 -3.84 -7.39
CA THR A 67 0.54 -2.81 -7.04
C THR A 67 -0.06 -3.04 -5.63
N LYS A 68 -0.29 -4.30 -5.23
CA LYS A 68 -0.70 -4.65 -3.86
C LYS A 68 0.37 -4.32 -2.81
N LYS A 69 1.65 -4.56 -3.11
CA LYS A 69 2.76 -4.17 -2.20
C LYS A 69 2.81 -2.65 -2.02
N ILE A 70 2.65 -1.91 -3.12
CA ILE A 70 2.60 -0.44 -3.10
C ILE A 70 1.40 0.06 -2.30
N SER A 71 0.22 -0.58 -2.42
CA SER A 71 -0.95 -0.16 -1.65
C SER A 71 -0.81 -0.37 -0.15
N ILE A 72 -0.12 -1.44 0.27
CA ILE A 72 0.21 -1.67 1.68
C ILE A 72 1.07 -0.52 2.21
N LEU A 73 2.16 -0.17 1.50
CA LEU A 73 3.01 0.96 1.88
C LEU A 73 2.24 2.29 1.87
N GLY A 74 1.39 2.52 0.87
CA GLY A 74 0.56 3.71 0.76
C GLY A 74 -0.41 3.84 1.93
N SER A 75 -1.04 2.73 2.35
CA SER A 75 -1.92 2.70 3.52
C SER A 75 -1.19 3.06 4.81
N TRP A 76 -0.01 2.49 5.05
CA TRP A 76 0.78 2.82 6.25
C TRP A 76 1.24 4.27 6.24
N THR A 77 1.63 4.79 5.07
CA THR A 77 1.99 6.20 4.90
C THR A 77 0.80 7.11 5.23
N TRP A 78 -0.38 6.77 4.71
CA TRP A 78 -1.61 7.51 4.98
C TRP A 78 -1.96 7.54 6.46
N VAL A 79 -1.98 6.37 7.12
CA VAL A 79 -2.33 6.25 8.54
C VAL A 79 -1.35 7.01 9.43
N THR A 80 -0.05 6.84 9.22
CA THR A 80 0.98 7.51 10.03
C THR A 80 0.95 9.02 9.83
N TRP A 81 0.78 9.50 8.60
CA TRP A 81 0.62 10.93 8.30
C TRP A 81 -0.63 11.52 8.96
N SER A 82 -1.79 10.85 8.85
CA SER A 82 -3.04 11.31 9.46
C SER A 82 -2.96 11.34 10.98
N LEU A 83 -2.34 10.33 11.60
CA LEU A 83 -2.13 10.31 13.05
C LEU A 83 -1.19 11.42 13.50
N HIS A 84 -0.09 11.66 12.77
CA HIS A 84 0.78 12.81 13.03
C HIS A 84 -0.02 14.12 12.99
N ARG A 85 -0.84 14.33 11.96
CA ARG A 85 -1.65 15.56 11.84
C ARG A 85 -2.68 15.72 12.95
N TYR A 86 -3.10 14.63 13.59
CA TYR A 86 -4.07 14.67 14.68
C TYR A 86 -3.42 14.84 16.05
N PHE A 87 -2.29 14.15 16.28
CA PHE A 87 -1.61 14.09 17.59
C PHE A 87 -0.36 14.98 17.68
N GLU A 88 0.04 15.61 16.56
CA GLU A 88 1.24 16.45 16.43
C GLU A 88 2.55 15.71 16.83
N ASP A 89 2.58 14.39 16.64
CA ASP A 89 3.72 13.54 17.00
C ASP A 89 4.82 13.57 15.91
N GLU A 90 6.00 14.09 16.27
CA GLU A 90 7.17 14.20 15.39
C GLU A 90 7.77 12.85 14.97
N LEU A 91 7.61 11.80 15.78
CA LEU A 91 8.05 10.45 15.42
C LEU A 91 7.18 9.89 14.29
N LEU A 92 5.87 10.11 14.37
CA LEU A 92 4.95 9.75 13.29
C LEU A 92 5.21 10.55 12.02
N MET A 93 5.58 11.83 12.15
CA MET A 93 6.00 12.64 11.00
C MET A 93 7.22 12.02 10.33
N SER A 94 8.28 11.76 11.10
CA SER A 94 9.52 11.19 10.60
C SER A 94 9.29 9.83 9.92
N LEU A 95 8.49 8.96 10.55
CA LEU A 95 8.13 7.66 9.99
C LEU A 95 7.34 7.81 8.68
N SER A 96 6.37 8.72 8.63
CA SER A 96 5.57 8.97 7.43
C SER A 96 6.42 9.47 6.25
N ILE A 97 7.41 10.32 6.51
CA ILE A 97 8.35 10.80 5.49
C ILE A 97 9.21 9.64 4.95
N VAL A 98 9.74 8.79 5.84
CA VAL A 98 10.52 7.61 5.44
C VAL A 98 9.67 6.67 4.59
N LEU A 99 8.45 6.37 5.03
CA LEU A 99 7.51 5.53 4.28
C LEU A 99 7.16 6.15 2.92
N PHE A 100 6.98 7.47 2.85
CA PHE A 100 6.71 8.17 1.60
C PHE A 100 7.88 8.10 0.61
N ILE A 101 9.12 8.24 1.08
CA ILE A 101 10.31 8.07 0.24
C ILE A 101 10.38 6.64 -0.30
N VAL A 102 10.18 5.64 0.56
CA VAL A 102 10.17 4.22 0.16
C VAL A 102 9.06 3.96 -0.86
N LEU A 103 7.88 4.54 -0.67
CA LEU A 103 6.74 4.44 -1.60
C LEU A 103 7.08 5.01 -2.97
N ILE A 104 7.72 6.19 -3.03
CA ILE A 104 8.16 6.82 -4.28
C ILE A 104 9.15 5.91 -5.01
N VAL A 105 10.19 5.45 -4.31
CA VAL A 105 11.22 4.58 -4.90
C VAL A 105 10.62 3.27 -5.41
N ALA A 106 9.76 2.62 -4.62
CA ALA A 106 9.08 1.39 -5.02
C ALA A 106 8.19 1.59 -6.25
N SER A 107 7.48 2.73 -6.33
CA SER A 107 6.63 3.07 -7.47
C SER A 107 7.44 3.29 -8.75
N PHE A 108 8.57 4.00 -8.67
CA PHE A 108 9.48 4.19 -9.80
C PHE A 108 10.09 2.87 -10.29
N PHE A 109 10.55 2.04 -9.37
CA PHE A 109 11.18 0.76 -9.72
C PHE A 109 10.19 -0.20 -10.40
N THR A 110 8.95 -0.26 -9.89
CA THR A 110 7.89 -1.09 -10.48
C THR A 110 7.55 -0.62 -11.90
N ARG A 111 7.40 0.69 -12.10
CA ARG A 111 7.15 1.25 -13.43
C ARG A 111 8.29 0.96 -14.41
N TYR A 112 9.53 1.15 -13.97
CA TYR A 112 10.71 0.91 -14.82
C TYR A 112 10.79 -0.55 -15.29
N ASN A 113 10.57 -1.51 -14.39
CA ASN A 113 10.59 -2.93 -14.75
C ASN A 113 9.45 -3.30 -15.71
N SER A 114 8.25 -2.77 -15.50
CA SER A 114 7.11 -3.00 -16.39
C SER A 114 7.37 -2.47 -17.81
N GLU A 115 7.94 -1.26 -17.93
CA GLU A 115 8.33 -0.69 -19.23
C GLU A 115 9.42 -1.52 -19.94
N LYS A 116 10.40 -2.03 -19.18
CA LYS A 116 11.46 -2.90 -19.70
C LYS A 116 10.90 -4.24 -20.23
N ASP A 117 10.02 -4.89 -19.48
CA ASP A 117 9.41 -6.17 -19.87
C ASP A 117 8.60 -6.01 -21.18
N ILE A 118 7.86 -4.90 -21.34
CA ILE A 118 7.12 -4.59 -22.58
C ILE A 118 8.08 -4.40 -23.77
N LEU A 119 9.21 -3.72 -23.56
CA LEU A 119 10.22 -3.48 -24.60
C LEU A 119 10.90 -4.79 -25.05
N GLU A 120 11.20 -5.69 -24.11
CA GLU A 120 11.78 -7.01 -24.42
C GLU A 120 10.79 -7.89 -25.20
N MET A 121 9.50 -7.91 -24.81
CA MET A 121 8.46 -8.62 -25.57
C MET A 121 8.33 -8.10 -27.01
N ARG A 122 8.33 -6.78 -27.22
CA ARG A 122 8.30 -6.18 -28.57
C ARG A 122 9.51 -6.56 -29.42
N LYS A 123 10.71 -6.60 -28.82
CA LYS A 123 11.93 -7.02 -29.52
C LYS A 123 11.93 -8.51 -29.88
N GLY A 124 11.32 -9.36 -29.05
CA GLY A 124 11.13 -10.79 -29.32
C GLY A 124 10.19 -11.06 -30.48
N MET A 125 9.07 -10.33 -30.56
CA MET A 125 8.10 -10.47 -31.67
C MET A 125 8.67 -10.05 -33.02
N ASN A 126 9.49 -8.99 -33.06
CA ASN A 126 10.13 -8.53 -34.31
C ASN A 126 11.26 -9.45 -34.81
N LYS A 127 11.65 -10.48 -34.05
CA LYS A 127 12.71 -11.43 -34.41
C LYS A 127 12.18 -12.78 -34.92
N GLN A 128 10.87 -12.99 -35.01
CA GLN A 128 10.33 -14.20 -35.63
C GLN A 128 10.42 -14.06 -37.17
N PRO A 129 11.27 -14.85 -37.85
CA PRO A 129 11.24 -14.90 -39.31
C PRO A 129 9.92 -15.53 -39.76
N ILE A 130 9.29 -14.91 -40.77
CA ILE A 130 8.14 -15.45 -41.50
C ILE A 130 8.58 -16.66 -42.32
#